data_AF-A0AAQ4CQR7-F1
#
_entry.id   AF-A0AAQ4CQR7-F1
#
_cell.length_a   1.000
_cell.length_b   1.000
_cell.length_c   1.000
_cell.angle_alpha   90.00
_cell.angle_beta   90.00
_cell.angle_gamma   90.00
#
_symmetry.space_group_name_H-M   'P 1'
#
loop_
_entity.id
_entity.type
_entity.pdbx_description
1 polymer ?
#
loop_
_entity_poly.entity_id
_entity_poly.type
_entity_poly.pdbx_seq_one_letter_code
_entity_poly.pdbx_strand_id
1 'polypeptide(L)' 'MAKVIQLDEKTFILDEERTYVITFKLEDEILNLIDNNMERSNYNSRSDLIRDAIVEYINYLKGKYG' A
#
# COMPACT_ATOMS: atom_id res chain seq x y z
N MET A 1 -5.84 8.23 -12.45
CA MET A 1 -6.75 9.09 -13.26
C MET A 1 -7.89 9.49 -12.34
N ALA A 2 -8.31 10.75 -12.28
CA ALA A 2 -9.41 11.14 -11.39
C ALA A 2 -10.71 10.46 -11.84
N LYS A 3 -11.35 9.70 -10.95
CA LYS A 3 -12.63 9.06 -11.23
C LYS A 3 -13.73 9.99 -10.73
N VAL A 4 -14.57 10.46 -11.64
CA VAL A 4 -15.75 11.27 -11.32
C VAL A 4 -16.93 10.33 -11.12
N ILE A 5 -17.48 10.31 -9.91
CA ILE A 5 -18.70 9.55 -9.59
C ILE A 5 -19.84 10.56 -9.39
N GLN A 6 -20.85 10.53 -10.25
CA GLN A 6 -22.05 11.35 -10.09
C GLN A 6 -22.97 10.74 -9.03
N LEU A 7 -23.37 11.52 -8.04
CA LEU A 7 -24.31 11.11 -6.98
C LEU A 7 -25.74 11.60 -7.25
N ASP A 8 -25.88 12.82 -7.78
CA ASP A 8 -27.15 13.41 -8.19
C ASP A 8 -26.95 14.46 -9.31
N GLU A 9 -27.98 15.26 -9.64
CA GLU A 9 -27.93 16.28 -10.70
C GLU A 9 -26.86 17.37 -10.51
N LYS A 10 -26.39 17.61 -9.28
CA LYS A 10 -25.44 18.69 -8.95
C LYS A 10 -24.27 18.24 -8.07
N THR A 11 -24.25 16.99 -7.61
CA THR A 11 -23.24 16.47 -6.68
C THR A 11 -22.37 15.41 -7.33
N PHE A 12 -21.06 15.60 -7.24
CA PHE A 12 -20.03 14.71 -7.79
C PHE A 12 -18.97 14.41 -6.73
N ILE A 13 -18.53 13.14 -6.65
CA ILE A 13 -17.32 12.76 -5.93
C ILE A 13 -16.15 12.77 -6.92
N LEU A 14 -15.11 13.51 -6.57
CA LEU A 14 -13.81 13.47 -7.22
C LEU A 14 -12.93 12.49 -6.44
N ASP A 15 -12.82 11.28 -6.93
CA ASP A 15 -11.90 10.29 -6.37
C ASP A 15 -10.54 10.45 -7.05
N GLU A 16 -9.66 11.20 -6.39
CA GLU A 16 -8.28 11.39 -6.82
C GLU A 16 -7.42 10.28 -6.21
N GLU A 17 -6.99 9.34 -7.06
CA GLU A 17 -5.89 8.43 -6.69
C GLU A 17 -4.62 9.25 -6.46
N ARG A 18 -4.28 9.46 -5.18
CA ARG A 18 -3.06 10.16 -4.78
C ARG A 18 -1.99 9.13 -4.41
N THR A 19 -0.89 9.16 -5.15
CA THR A 19 0.31 8.39 -4.82
C THR A 19 1.21 9.23 -3.92
N TYR A 20 1.51 8.72 -2.72
CA TYR A 20 2.47 9.32 -1.80
C TYR A 20 3.77 8.52 -1.83
N VAL A 21 4.90 9.22 -1.98
CA VAL A 21 6.23 8.62 -1.90
C VAL A 21 6.83 8.96 -0.53
N ILE A 22 7.25 7.92 0.19
CA ILE A 22 7.87 8.05 1.52
C ILE A 22 9.25 7.40 1.45
N THR A 23 10.26 8.10 1.98
CA THR A 23 11.61 7.58 2.11
C THR A 23 11.91 7.35 3.58
N PHE A 24 12.34 6.13 3.92
CA PHE A 24 12.76 5.77 5.28
C PHE A 24 13.98 4.86 5.21
N LYS A 25 14.73 4.79 6.31
CA LYS A 25 15.89 3.92 6.44
C LYS A 25 15.48 2.63 7.15
N LEU A 26 15.98 1.51 6.64
CA LEU A 26 15.88 0.20 7.26
C LEU A 26 17.29 -0.33 7.51
N GLU A 27 17.41 -1.17 8.52
CA GLU A 27 18.64 -1.94 8.75
C GLU A 27 18.90 -2.92 7.60
N ASP A 28 20.16 -3.14 7.27
CA ASP A 28 20.57 -3.96 6.12
C ASP A 28 20.04 -5.40 6.23
N GLU A 29 19.96 -5.95 7.44
CA GLU A 29 19.39 -7.28 7.68
C GLU A 29 17.93 -7.38 7.23
N ILE A 30 17.14 -6.33 7.50
CA ILE A 30 15.73 -6.26 7.09
C ILE A 30 15.63 -6.09 5.57
N LEU A 31 16.49 -5.27 4.96
CA LEU A 31 16.51 -5.11 3.51
C LEU A 31 16.82 -6.43 2.80
N ASN A 32 17.82 -7.17 3.29
CA ASN A 32 18.19 -8.48 2.76
C ASN A 32 17.04 -9.49 2.93
N LEU A 33 16.33 -9.44 4.05
CA LEU A 33 15.15 -10.29 4.25
C LEU A 33 14.06 -9.96 3.23
N ILE A 34 13.78 -8.68 2.99
CA ILE A 34 12.80 -8.22 2.00
C ILE A 34 13.20 -8.73 0.60
N ASP A 35 14.46 -8.57 0.21
CA ASP A 35 14.95 -9.01 -1.10
C ASP A 35 14.85 -10.51 -1.32
N ASN A 36 15.25 -11.31 -0.32
CA ASN A 36 15.13 -12.77 -0.40
C ASN A 36 13.67 -13.23 -0.52
N ASN A 37 12.75 -12.52 0.10
CA ASN A 37 11.32 -12.82 -0.03
C ASN A 37 10.78 -12.38 -1.38
N MET A 38 11.19 -11.22 -1.89
CA MET A 38 10.87 -10.74 -3.24
C MET A 38 11.23 -11.78 -4.31
N GLU A 39 12.43 -12.37 -4.26
CA GLU A 39 12.85 -13.38 -5.25
C GLU A 39 12.01 -14.67 -5.22
N ARG A 40 11.43 -14.99 -4.07
CA ARG A 40 10.61 -16.18 -3.86
C ARG A 40 9.13 -15.94 -4.14
N SER A 41 8.73 -14.71 -4.38
CA SER A 41 7.34 -14.30 -4.54
C SER A 41 7.15 -13.48 -5.82
N ASN A 42 5.91 -13.39 -6.30
CA ASN A 42 5.63 -12.83 -7.62
C ASN A 42 5.52 -11.29 -7.61
N TYR A 43 6.32 -10.61 -6.78
CA TYR A 43 6.29 -9.16 -6.63
C TYR A 43 7.26 -8.49 -7.61
N ASN A 44 6.85 -7.34 -8.15
CA ASN A 44 7.63 -6.60 -9.14
C ASN A 44 8.64 -5.62 -8.49
N SER A 45 8.36 -5.17 -7.27
CA SER A 45 9.24 -4.25 -6.54
C SER A 45 9.15 -4.42 -5.02
N ARG A 46 10.20 -4.01 -4.29
CA ARG A 46 10.18 -3.95 -2.81
C ARG A 46 9.00 -3.16 -2.29
N SER A 47 8.64 -2.07 -2.97
CA SER A 47 7.52 -1.22 -2.59
C SER A 47 6.18 -1.94 -2.63
N ASP A 48 6.00 -2.91 -3.54
CA ASP A 48 4.77 -3.70 -3.62
C ASP A 48 4.66 -4.64 -2.42
N LEU A 49 5.72 -5.41 -2.15
CA LEU A 49 5.78 -6.29 -0.99
C LEU A 49 5.58 -5.52 0.34
N ILE A 50 6.25 -4.37 0.48
CA ILE A 50 6.13 -3.54 1.69
C ILE A 50 4.69 -3.00 1.83
N ARG A 51 4.06 -2.58 0.73
CA ARG A 51 2.68 -2.08 0.76
C ARG A 51 1.71 -3.15 1.24
N ASP A 52 1.84 -4.37 0.72
CA ASP A 52 0.96 -5.48 1.09
C ASP A 52 1.19 -5.90 2.55
N ALA A 53 2.44 -5.94 3.02
CA ALA A 53 2.76 -6.20 4.42
C ALA A 53 2.15 -5.15 5.36
N ILE A 54 2.17 -3.88 4.99
CA ILE A 54 1.55 -2.80 5.77
C ILE A 54 0.03 -2.97 5.81
N VAL A 55 -0.61 -3.25 4.67
CA VAL A 55 -2.06 -3.46 4.60
C VAL A 55 -2.49 -4.64 5.46
N GLU A 56 -1.77 -5.76 5.37
CA GLU A 56 -2.04 -6.96 6.17
C GLU A 56 -1.90 -6.66 7.67
N TYR A 57 -0.86 -5.93 8.06
CA TYR A 57 -0.68 -5.53 9.45
C TYR A 57 -1.80 -4.60 9.95
N ILE A 58 -2.25 -3.64 9.13
CA ILE A 58 -3.37 -2.78 9.48
C ILE A 58 -4.66 -3.59 9.63
N ASN A 59 -4.92 -4.56 8.75
CA ASN A 59 -6.09 -5.43 8.82
C ASN A 59 -6.05 -6.29 10.10
N TYR A 60 -4.89 -6.84 10.43
CA TYR A 60 -4.67 -7.54 11.70
C TYR A 60 -4.98 -6.64 12.90
N LEU A 61 -4.49 -5.40 12.91
CA LEU A 61 -4.78 -4.44 13.99
C LEU A 61 -6.28 -4.12 14.07
N LYS A 62 -6.95 -3.90 12.94
CA LYS A 62 -8.41 -3.66 12.92
C LYS A 62 -9.19 -4.86 13.46
N GLY A 63 -8.80 -6.09 13.13
CA GLY A 63 -9.45 -7.29 13.68
C GLY A 63 -9.13 -7.53 15.16
N LYS A 64 -8.00 -7.01 15.66
CA LYS A 64 -7.59 -7.14 17.06
C LYS A 64 -8.20 -6.09 17.98
N TYR A 65 -8.54 -4.92 17.45
CA TYR A 65 -9.02 -3.76 18.21
C TYR A 65 -10.40 -3.24 17.75
N GLY A 66 -11.07 -3.96 16.84
CA GLY A 66 -12.38 -3.63 16.29
C GLY A 66 -13.52 -4.45 16.87
#